data_AF-A0A436E1D3-F1
#
_entry.id   AF-A0A436E1D3-F1
#
_cell.length_a   1.000
_cell.length_b   1.000
_cell.length_c   1.000
_cell.angle_alpha   90.00
_cell.angle_beta   90.00
_cell.angle_gamma   90.00
#
_symmetry.space_group_name_H-M   'P 1'
#
loop_
_entity.id
_entity.type
_entity.pdbx_description
1 polymer ?
#
loop_
_entity_poly.entity_id
_entity_poly.type
_entity_poly.pdbx_seq_one_letter_code
_entity_poly.pdbx_strand_id
1 'polypeptide(L)'
;AEPALKAMADGGADIMLIKGASRIALNASAQRGRVAHDIDILVRPRDMAAVFDILRDRDWQIASGVSAQYLRTRLASLRSMNFFKGRFGDIDLHQLGYDGSQTSAEDDLAIWQRAVPAQFSGVAVFVPSPADRMALAIAHGGLDAHTHSDWLVDCAVAIHGEDVDWDTFLDIVGRRGLAVPAAGG
;
A
#
# COMPACT_ATOMS: atom_id res chain seq x y z
N ALA A 1 6.96 0.13 -13.08
CA ALA A 1 6.53 1.26 -12.24
C ALA A 1 7.59 2.36 -12.00
N GLU A 2 8.90 2.09 -11.99
CA GLU A 2 9.94 3.07 -11.58
C GLU A 2 9.80 4.51 -12.16
N PRO A 3 9.55 4.72 -13.47
CA PRO A 3 9.35 6.07 -14.00
C PRO A 3 8.14 6.81 -13.42
N ALA A 4 7.13 6.08 -12.95
CA ALA A 4 5.93 6.64 -12.35
C ALA A 4 6.17 7.06 -10.90
N LEU A 5 6.83 6.21 -10.09
CA LEU A 5 7.17 6.56 -8.70
C LEU A 5 8.08 7.78 -8.64
N LYS A 6 9.09 7.84 -9.52
CA LYS A 6 9.95 9.01 -9.62
C LYS A 6 9.15 10.27 -9.98
N ALA A 7 8.24 10.19 -10.94
CA ALA A 7 7.42 11.33 -11.33
C ALA A 7 6.50 11.83 -10.20
N MET A 8 5.98 10.92 -9.37
CA MET A 8 5.19 11.28 -8.20
C MET A 8 6.04 11.99 -7.14
N ALA A 9 7.22 11.46 -6.85
CA ALA A 9 8.16 12.04 -5.89
C ALA A 9 8.66 13.42 -6.36
N ASP A 10 9.04 13.55 -7.64
CA ASP A 10 9.43 14.83 -8.24
C ASP A 10 8.27 15.86 -8.24
N GLY A 11 7.02 15.37 -8.24
CA GLY A 11 5.80 16.16 -8.07
C GLY A 11 5.48 16.53 -6.62
N GLY A 12 6.32 16.13 -5.65
CA GLY A 12 6.19 16.45 -4.23
C GLY A 12 5.26 15.52 -3.44
N ALA A 13 4.81 14.40 -4.02
CA ALA A 13 3.98 13.43 -3.30
C ALA A 13 4.85 12.51 -2.42
N ASP A 14 4.44 12.33 -1.16
CA ASP A 14 4.98 11.27 -0.31
C ASP A 14 4.39 9.93 -0.77
N ILE A 15 5.27 8.95 -1.01
CA ILE A 15 4.88 7.61 -1.47
C ILE A 15 5.26 6.61 -0.38
N MET A 16 4.28 5.85 0.11
CA MET A 16 4.51 4.72 0.99
C MET A 16 4.29 3.42 0.23
N LEU A 17 5.31 2.57 0.16
CA LEU A 17 5.15 1.22 -0.36
C LEU A 17 4.52 0.35 0.71
N ILE A 18 3.48 -0.39 0.35
CA ILE A 18 2.80 -1.34 1.24
C ILE A 18 2.90 -2.76 0.65
N LYS A 19 2.45 -3.76 1.41
CA LYS A 19 2.47 -5.18 1.04
C LYS A 19 3.87 -5.63 0.54
N GLY A 20 3.94 -6.46 -0.49
CA GLY A 20 5.20 -7.04 -0.99
C GLY A 20 6.24 -6.00 -1.41
N ALA A 21 5.82 -4.85 -1.95
CA ALA A 21 6.73 -3.79 -2.36
C ALA A 21 7.49 -3.18 -1.17
N SER A 22 6.85 -3.07 0.00
CA SER A 22 7.49 -2.58 1.23
C SER A 22 8.67 -3.47 1.67
N ARG A 23 8.53 -4.79 1.52
CA ARG A 23 9.57 -5.76 1.87
C ARG A 23 10.78 -5.66 0.95
N ILE A 24 10.54 -5.48 -0.34
CA ILE A 24 11.62 -5.32 -1.34
C ILE A 24 12.40 -4.02 -1.07
N ALA A 25 11.72 -2.94 -0.67
CA ALA A 25 12.36 -1.67 -0.35
C ALA A 25 13.29 -1.75 0.87
N LEU A 26 12.97 -2.59 1.86
CA LEU A 26 13.80 -2.82 3.03
C LEU A 26 14.91 -3.85 2.81
N ASN A 27 14.62 -4.85 1.99
CA ASN A 27 15.56 -5.90 1.68
C ASN A 27 15.49 -6.23 0.18
N ALA A 28 16.40 -5.65 -0.60
CA ALA A 28 16.48 -5.89 -2.03
C ALA A 28 16.64 -7.38 -2.39
N SER A 29 17.24 -8.20 -1.51
CA SER A 29 17.36 -9.65 -1.73
C SER A 29 16.03 -10.42 -1.59
N ALA A 30 15.00 -9.80 -0.99
CA ALA A 30 13.65 -10.32 -1.00
C ALA A 30 13.04 -10.33 -2.41
N GLN A 31 13.60 -9.54 -3.33
CA GLN A 31 13.29 -9.62 -4.75
C GLN A 31 13.89 -10.92 -5.33
N ARG A 32 13.15 -12.03 -5.24
CA ARG A 32 13.54 -13.37 -5.75
C ARG A 32 13.55 -13.43 -7.29
N GLY A 33 14.26 -12.52 -7.95
CA GLY A 33 14.38 -12.43 -9.41
C GLY A 33 13.10 -11.99 -10.14
N ARG A 34 12.01 -11.67 -9.42
CA ARG A 34 10.79 -11.12 -10.01
C ARG A 34 10.94 -9.60 -10.13
N VAL A 35 10.71 -9.06 -11.33
CA VAL A 35 10.32 -7.64 -11.44
C VAL A 35 9.01 -7.52 -10.65
N ALA A 36 8.91 -6.56 -9.73
CA ALA A 36 7.64 -6.28 -9.05
C ALA A 36 6.66 -5.79 -10.13
N HIS A 37 5.90 -6.73 -10.68
CA HIS A 37 4.91 -6.46 -11.72
C HIS A 37 3.66 -5.84 -11.17
N ASP A 38 3.47 -5.88 -9.84
CA ASP A 38 2.40 -5.22 -9.13
C ASP A 38 3.01 -4.50 -7.92
N ILE A 39 2.66 -3.23 -7.74
CA ILE A 39 3.14 -2.39 -6.65
C ILE A 39 1.96 -1.70 -6.00
N ASP A 40 1.71 -2.05 -4.74
CA ASP A 40 0.80 -1.31 -3.89
C ASP A 40 1.48 -0.08 -3.29
N ILE A 41 0.88 1.09 -3.53
CA ILE A 41 1.32 2.34 -2.94
C ILE A 41 0.20 2.98 -2.13
N LEU A 42 0.54 3.52 -0.96
CA LEU A 42 -0.30 4.40 -0.19
C LEU A 42 0.22 5.83 -0.38
N VAL A 43 -0.66 6.75 -0.74
CA VAL A 43 -0.38 8.19 -0.79
C VAL A 43 -1.27 8.90 0.22
N ARG A 44 -0.91 10.13 0.61
CA ARG A 44 -1.81 10.91 1.47
C ARG A 44 -3.07 11.29 0.68
N PRO A 45 -4.26 11.34 1.29
CA PRO A 45 -5.50 11.72 0.60
C PRO A 45 -5.41 13.05 -0.17
N ARG A 46 -4.64 14.01 0.36
CA ARG A 46 -4.39 15.30 -0.30
C ARG A 46 -3.62 15.19 -1.63
N ASP A 47 -2.80 14.15 -1.78
CA ASP A 47 -1.93 13.93 -2.94
C ASP A 47 -2.60 13.04 -3.99
N MET A 48 -3.71 12.37 -3.62
CA MET A 48 -4.43 11.41 -4.47
C MET A 48 -4.79 11.96 -5.85
N ALA A 49 -5.30 13.20 -5.90
CA ALA A 49 -5.67 13.84 -7.15
C ALA A 49 -4.46 14.11 -8.06
N ALA A 50 -3.35 14.60 -7.50
CA ALA A 50 -2.14 14.89 -8.24
C ALA A 50 -1.48 13.59 -8.76
N VAL A 51 -1.42 12.55 -7.93
CA VAL A 51 -0.87 11.24 -8.31
C VAL A 51 -1.73 10.56 -9.38
N PHE A 52 -3.05 10.63 -9.27
CA PHE A 52 -3.97 10.18 -10.32
C PHE A 52 -3.68 10.86 -11.67
N ASP A 53 -3.57 12.19 -11.66
CA ASP A 53 -3.31 12.97 -12.87
C ASP A 53 -1.94 12.61 -13.48
N ILE A 54 -0.90 12.42 -12.65
CA ILE A 54 0.45 11.96 -13.06
C ILE A 54 0.41 10.61 -13.78
N LEU A 55 -0.36 9.65 -13.25
CA LEU A 55 -0.51 8.32 -13.84
C LEU A 55 -1.25 8.40 -15.18
N ARG A 56 -2.40 9.09 -15.20
CA ARG A 56 -3.21 9.29 -16.42
C ARG A 56 -2.39 9.94 -17.54
N ASP A 57 -1.68 11.03 -17.23
CA ASP A 57 -0.92 11.81 -18.21
C ASP A 57 0.31 11.05 -18.74
N ARG A 58 0.64 9.92 -18.12
CA ARG A 58 1.69 8.98 -18.54
C ARG A 58 1.10 7.68 -19.07
N ASP A 59 -0.11 7.70 -19.60
CA ASP A 59 -0.78 6.59 -20.26
C ASP A 59 -1.01 5.33 -19.40
N TRP A 60 -0.99 5.47 -18.06
CA TRP A 60 -1.47 4.40 -17.20
C TRP A 60 -2.99 4.29 -17.31
N GLN A 61 -3.48 3.08 -17.54
CA GLN A 61 -4.90 2.80 -17.76
C GLN A 61 -5.53 2.30 -16.47
N ILE A 62 -6.80 2.66 -16.23
CA ILE A 62 -7.52 2.25 -15.03
C ILE A 62 -8.39 1.03 -15.35
N ALA A 63 -8.29 -0.02 -14.54
CA ALA A 63 -9.11 -1.22 -14.66
C ALA A 63 -10.51 -1.04 -14.03
N SER A 64 -11.31 -0.05 -14.48
CA SER A 64 -12.57 0.34 -13.80
C SER A 64 -13.84 0.28 -14.66
N GLY A 65 -13.73 0.07 -15.97
CA GLY A 65 -14.89 0.08 -16.89
C GLY A 65 -15.59 1.45 -17.03
N VAL A 66 -15.12 2.49 -16.34
CA VAL A 66 -15.64 3.86 -16.37
C VAL A 66 -14.55 4.85 -16.81
N SER A 67 -14.95 6.05 -17.26
CA SER A 67 -14.00 7.03 -17.78
C SER A 67 -13.13 7.64 -16.67
N ALA A 68 -11.88 7.99 -17.00
CA ALA A 68 -10.95 8.65 -16.07
C ALA A 68 -11.51 9.99 -15.56
N GLN A 69 -12.22 10.74 -16.42
CA GLN A 69 -12.86 12.00 -16.03
C GLN A 69 -13.93 11.80 -14.96
N TYR A 70 -14.71 10.72 -15.07
CA TYR A 70 -15.71 10.38 -14.07
C TYR A 70 -15.07 10.01 -12.73
N LEU A 71 -14.06 9.13 -12.75
CA LEU A 71 -13.32 8.75 -11.54
C LEU A 71 -12.65 9.95 -10.86
N ARG A 72 -12.11 10.88 -11.64
CA ARG A 72 -11.45 12.09 -11.14
C ARG A 72 -12.36 12.94 -10.25
N THR A 73 -13.67 12.91 -10.48
CA THR A 73 -14.67 13.63 -9.65
C THR A 73 -15.06 12.90 -8.36
N ARG A 74 -14.68 11.63 -8.22
CA ARG A 74 -15.05 10.76 -7.09
C ARG A 74 -13.87 10.27 -6.27
N LEU A 75 -12.65 10.76 -6.56
CA LEU A 75 -11.43 10.29 -5.92
C LEU A 75 -11.53 10.26 -4.40
N ALA A 76 -12.09 11.30 -3.76
CA ALA A 76 -12.22 11.38 -2.31
C ALA A 76 -13.05 10.23 -1.67
N SER A 77 -13.89 9.55 -2.45
CA SER A 77 -14.71 8.42 -1.98
C SER A 77 -14.12 7.04 -2.27
N LEU A 78 -13.01 6.97 -3.02
CA LEU A 78 -12.39 5.71 -3.41
C LEU A 78 -11.32 5.30 -2.40
N ARG A 79 -11.27 4.04 -1.99
CA ARG A 79 -10.16 3.56 -1.15
C ARG A 79 -8.88 3.42 -1.96
N SER A 80 -8.98 2.74 -3.09
CA SER A 80 -7.88 2.51 -4.01
C SER A 80 -8.34 2.40 -5.47
N MET A 81 -7.39 2.41 -6.39
CA MET A 81 -7.59 2.13 -7.81
C MET A 81 -6.37 1.43 -8.38
N ASN A 82 -6.60 0.36 -9.13
CA ASN A 82 -5.55 -0.30 -9.88
C ASN A 82 -5.33 0.36 -11.26
N PHE A 83 -4.07 0.67 -11.54
CA PHE A 83 -3.58 1.17 -12.80
C PHE A 83 -2.65 0.16 -13.45
N PHE A 84 -2.75 -0.04 -14.76
CA PHE A 84 -1.88 -0.94 -15.52
C PHE A 84 -1.22 -0.23 -16.70
N LYS A 85 0.00 -0.66 -17.06
CA LYS A 85 0.71 -0.17 -18.25
C LYS A 85 1.55 -1.25 -18.92
N GLY A 86 0.88 -2.28 -19.46
CA GLY A 86 1.51 -3.34 -20.25
C GLY A 86 2.75 -3.92 -19.57
N ARG A 87 3.91 -3.87 -20.23
CA ARG A 87 5.18 -4.38 -19.67
C ARG A 87 5.68 -3.66 -18.40
N PHE A 88 5.14 -2.49 -18.08
CA PHE A 88 5.55 -1.72 -16.89
C PHE A 88 4.83 -2.17 -15.61
N GLY A 89 3.90 -3.12 -15.74
CA GLY A 89 3.15 -3.72 -14.64
C GLY A 89 1.97 -2.87 -14.21
N ASP A 90 1.57 -3.13 -12.97
CA ASP A 90 0.41 -2.59 -12.28
C ASP A 90 0.86 -1.76 -11.06
N ILE A 91 0.07 -0.75 -10.74
CA ILE A 91 0.18 0.07 -9.53
C ILE A 91 -1.21 0.12 -8.91
N ASP A 92 -1.37 -0.47 -7.72
CA ASP A 92 -2.56 -0.25 -6.91
C ASP A 92 -2.35 1.00 -6.05
N LEU A 93 -3.06 2.07 -6.41
CA LEU A 93 -2.98 3.38 -5.76
C LEU A 93 -4.01 3.46 -4.65
N HIS A 94 -3.56 3.42 -3.40
CA HIS A 94 -4.38 3.55 -2.19
C HIS A 94 -4.26 4.96 -1.60
N GLN A 95 -5.36 5.44 -1.00
CA GLN A 95 -5.33 6.61 -0.11
C GLN A 95 -5.76 6.29 1.33
N LEU A 96 -6.28 5.07 1.56
CA LEU A 96 -6.60 4.51 2.87
C LEU A 96 -5.92 3.14 2.98
N GLY A 97 -5.32 2.85 4.14
CA GLY A 97 -4.60 1.58 4.35
C GLY A 97 -5.52 0.39 4.60
N TYR A 98 -6.74 0.65 5.07
CA TYR A 98 -7.72 -0.36 5.48
C TYR A 98 -9.06 -0.14 4.77
N ASP A 99 -9.98 -1.10 4.85
CA ASP A 99 -11.31 -1.01 4.23
C ASP A 99 -12.46 -1.18 5.23
N GLY A 100 -13.67 -0.96 4.73
CA GLY A 100 -14.91 -1.21 5.47
C GLY A 100 -14.92 -0.62 6.87
N SER A 101 -15.29 -1.45 7.85
CA SER A 101 -15.36 -1.10 9.27
C SER A 101 -14.00 -0.83 9.92
N GLN A 102 -12.89 -1.11 9.23
CA GLN A 102 -11.53 -0.87 9.72
C GLN A 102 -11.02 0.51 9.33
N THR A 103 -11.76 1.29 8.53
CA THR A 103 -11.34 2.62 8.06
C THR A 103 -11.38 3.66 9.19
N SER A 104 -10.30 4.45 9.32
CA SER A 104 -10.20 5.53 10.32
C SER A 104 -9.12 6.53 9.87
N ALA A 105 -9.51 7.79 9.67
CA ALA A 105 -8.59 8.83 9.19
C ALA A 105 -7.46 9.12 10.19
N GLU A 106 -7.74 9.05 11.49
CA GLU A 106 -6.75 9.21 12.54
C GLU A 106 -5.74 8.07 12.49
N ASP A 107 -6.22 6.83 12.41
CA ASP A 107 -5.36 5.67 12.39
C ASP A 107 -4.58 5.55 11.07
N ASP A 108 -5.13 6.03 9.94
CA ASP A 108 -4.44 6.07 8.65
C ASP A 108 -3.31 7.11 8.69
N LEU A 109 -3.52 8.25 9.36
CA LEU A 109 -2.45 9.22 9.61
C LEU A 109 -1.37 8.64 10.52
N ALA A 110 -1.73 7.81 11.50
CA ALA A 110 -0.79 7.19 12.41
C ALA A 110 0.21 6.25 11.70
N ILE A 111 -0.21 5.59 10.61
CA ILE A 111 0.70 4.79 9.75
C ILE A 111 1.82 5.68 9.19
N TRP A 112 1.49 6.90 8.72
CA TRP A 112 2.46 7.86 8.20
C TRP A 112 3.39 8.42 9.28
N GLN A 113 2.89 8.60 10.50
CA GLN A 113 3.69 9.11 11.63
C GLN A 113 4.75 8.11 12.07
N ARG A 114 4.46 6.81 11.98
CA ARG A 114 5.39 5.71 12.30
C ARG A 114 6.18 5.18 11.10
N ALA A 115 6.04 5.81 9.94
CA ALA A 115 6.66 5.34 8.71
C ALA A 115 8.18 5.40 8.77
N VAL A 116 8.82 4.42 8.15
CA VAL A 116 10.28 4.32 8.06
C VAL A 116 10.72 4.74 6.65
N PRO A 117 11.72 5.63 6.51
CA PRO A 117 12.26 5.99 5.20
C PRO A 117 13.01 4.80 4.57
N ALA A 118 12.84 4.62 3.26
CA ALA A 118 13.49 3.58 2.48
C ALA A 118 13.84 4.08 1.07
N GLN A 119 14.49 3.21 0.28
CA GLN A 119 14.72 3.44 -1.14
C GLN A 119 14.17 2.29 -1.96
N PHE A 120 13.55 2.62 -3.08
CA PHE A 120 13.06 1.64 -4.03
C PHE A 120 13.38 2.08 -5.45
N SER A 121 14.23 1.30 -6.14
CA SER A 121 14.75 1.63 -7.47
C SER A 121 15.29 3.08 -7.56
N GLY A 122 16.03 3.52 -6.54
CA GLY A 122 16.61 4.88 -6.49
C GLY A 122 15.61 6.01 -6.20
N VAL A 123 14.35 5.70 -5.91
CA VAL A 123 13.33 6.66 -5.47
C VAL A 123 13.24 6.62 -3.95
N ALA A 124 13.27 7.80 -3.31
CA ALA A 124 12.99 7.92 -1.88
C ALA A 124 11.51 7.62 -1.62
N VAL A 125 11.25 6.68 -0.71
CA VAL A 125 9.91 6.23 -0.37
C VAL A 125 9.81 6.03 1.14
N PHE A 126 8.60 5.81 1.61
CA PHE A 126 8.32 5.36 2.96
C PHE A 126 7.86 3.90 2.93
N VAL A 127 7.99 3.22 4.06
CA VAL A 127 7.32 1.95 4.36
C VAL A 127 6.63 2.07 5.71
N PRO A 128 5.51 1.37 5.98
CA PRO A 128 4.91 1.35 7.31
C PRO A 128 5.90 0.83 8.36
N SER A 129 5.70 1.09 9.65
CA SER A 129 6.50 0.43 10.70
C SER A 129 6.36 -1.11 10.63
N PRO A 130 7.25 -1.90 11.26
CA PRO A 130 7.07 -3.35 11.40
C PRO A 130 5.68 -3.75 11.90
N ALA A 131 5.20 -3.07 12.96
CA ALA A 131 3.87 -3.30 13.53
C ALA A 131 2.74 -3.01 12.53
N ASP A 132 2.82 -1.87 11.83
CA ASP A 132 1.83 -1.50 10.80
C ASP A 132 1.85 -2.47 9.61
N ARG A 133 3.04 -2.94 9.18
CA ARG A 133 3.16 -3.93 8.10
C ARG A 133 2.49 -5.24 8.46
N MET A 134 2.69 -5.73 9.68
CA MET A 134 2.02 -6.95 10.16
C MET A 134 0.50 -6.77 10.22
N ALA A 135 0.03 -5.64 10.75
CA ALA A 135 -1.41 -5.38 10.85
C ALA A 135 -2.06 -5.25 9.46
N LEU A 136 -1.42 -4.58 8.51
CA LEU A 136 -1.86 -4.51 7.11
C LEU A 136 -1.86 -5.90 6.45
N ALA A 137 -0.81 -6.71 6.66
CA ALA A 137 -0.74 -8.06 6.11
C ALA A 137 -1.90 -8.94 6.61
N ILE A 138 -2.24 -8.86 7.90
CA ILE A 138 -3.38 -9.58 8.48
C ILE A 138 -4.71 -9.07 7.90
N ALA A 139 -4.90 -7.75 7.85
CA ALA A 139 -6.14 -7.15 7.37
C ALA A 139 -6.44 -7.49 5.90
N HIS A 140 -5.44 -7.36 5.03
CA HIS A 140 -5.60 -7.65 3.59
C HIS A 140 -5.55 -9.14 3.28
N GLY A 141 -4.71 -9.90 3.98
CA GLY A 141 -4.54 -11.35 3.76
C GLY A 141 -5.70 -12.19 4.28
N GLY A 142 -6.38 -11.73 5.34
CA GLY A 142 -7.52 -12.43 5.93
C GLY A 142 -8.73 -12.55 5.01
N LEU A 143 -8.93 -11.59 4.10
CA LEU A 143 -10.08 -11.55 3.17
C LEU A 143 -10.08 -12.73 2.17
N ASP A 144 -8.91 -13.07 1.64
CA ASP A 144 -8.74 -14.13 0.63
C ASP A 144 -7.75 -15.22 1.09
N ALA A 145 -7.69 -15.49 2.40
CA ALA A 145 -6.71 -16.40 3.01
C ALA A 145 -6.72 -17.83 2.44
N HIS A 146 -7.85 -18.25 1.86
CA HIS A 146 -8.01 -19.54 1.20
C HIS A 146 -7.29 -19.63 -0.16
N THR A 147 -6.94 -18.49 -0.76
CA THR A 147 -6.29 -18.40 -2.08
C THR A 147 -4.82 -17.98 -1.95
N HIS A 148 -4.49 -17.07 -1.03
CA HIS A 148 -3.13 -16.58 -0.82
C HIS A 148 -2.76 -16.55 0.67
N SER A 149 -1.63 -17.16 1.03
CA SER A 149 -1.13 -17.24 2.41
C SER A 149 0.24 -16.59 2.61
N ASP A 150 0.77 -15.91 1.60
CA ASP A 150 2.08 -15.24 1.66
C ASP A 150 2.17 -14.19 2.78
N TRP A 151 1.03 -13.64 3.20
CA TRP A 151 0.93 -12.71 4.33
C TRP A 151 1.38 -13.32 5.67
N LEU A 152 1.30 -14.65 5.84
CA LEU A 152 1.85 -15.33 7.02
C LEU A 152 3.38 -15.27 7.03
N VAL A 153 4.00 -15.34 5.84
CA VAL A 153 5.45 -15.22 5.68
C VAL A 153 5.88 -13.77 5.95
N ASP A 154 5.08 -12.78 5.55
CA ASP A 154 5.33 -11.38 5.88
C ASP A 154 5.38 -11.17 7.40
N CYS A 155 4.41 -11.71 8.13
CA CYS A 155 4.39 -11.68 9.58
C CYS A 155 5.60 -12.41 10.19
N ALA A 156 5.91 -13.63 9.73
CA ALA A 156 7.04 -14.39 10.26
C ALA A 156 8.39 -13.67 10.05
N VAL A 157 8.57 -13.01 8.91
CA VAL A 157 9.78 -12.22 8.62
C VAL A 157 9.89 -11.02 9.56
N ALA A 158 8.80 -10.29 9.78
CA ALA A 158 8.80 -9.15 10.71
C ALA A 158 9.11 -9.61 12.15
N ILE A 159 8.46 -10.68 12.62
CA ILE A 159 8.64 -11.25 13.96
C ILE A 159 10.08 -11.66 14.24
N HIS A 160 10.75 -12.25 13.25
CA HIS A 160 12.11 -12.78 13.43
C HIS A 160 13.22 -11.80 13.08
N GLY A 161 12.95 -10.87 12.16
CA GLY A 161 13.98 -10.05 11.52
C GLY A 161 13.95 -8.57 11.90
N GLU A 162 12.94 -8.12 12.64
CA GLU A 162 12.70 -6.70 12.89
C GLU A 162 12.38 -6.43 14.36
N ASP A 163 12.59 -5.18 14.79
CA ASP A 163 12.23 -4.72 16.13
C ASP A 163 10.75 -4.32 16.15
N VAL A 164 9.87 -5.31 16.38
CA VAL A 164 8.42 -5.09 16.42
C VAL A 164 8.03 -4.51 17.77
N ASP A 165 7.49 -3.29 17.75
CA ASP A 165 6.76 -2.74 18.89
C ASP A 165 5.40 -3.46 19.03
N TRP A 166 5.35 -4.40 19.96
CA TRP A 166 4.19 -5.24 20.21
C TRP A 166 3.02 -4.48 20.83
N ASP A 167 3.28 -3.46 21.64
CA ASP A 167 2.21 -2.65 22.24
C ASP A 167 1.51 -1.84 21.14
N THR A 168 2.30 -1.23 20.23
CA THR A 168 1.76 -0.57 19.04
C THR A 168 0.99 -1.55 18.16
N PHE A 169 1.51 -2.75 17.91
CA PHE A 169 0.80 -3.76 17.10
C PHE A 169 -0.55 -4.16 17.70
N LEU A 170 -0.59 -4.44 19.00
CA LEU A 170 -1.81 -4.83 19.70
C LEU A 170 -2.84 -3.69 19.74
N ASP A 171 -2.39 -2.44 19.89
CA ASP A 171 -3.27 -1.26 19.80
C ASP A 171 -3.90 -1.15 18.40
N ILE A 172 -3.12 -1.29 17.33
CA ILE A 172 -3.63 -1.27 15.95
C ILE A 172 -4.67 -2.37 15.76
N VAL A 173 -4.39 -3.60 16.17
CA VAL A 173 -5.31 -4.75 16.07
C VAL A 173 -6.63 -4.46 16.79
N GLY A 174 -6.57 -3.88 17.99
CA GLY A 174 -7.74 -3.52 18.79
C GLY A 174 -8.57 -2.41 18.14
N ARG A 175 -7.93 -1.28 17.81
CA ARG A 175 -8.59 -0.11 17.21
C ARG A 175 -9.20 -0.40 15.85
N ARG A 176 -8.54 -1.24 15.04
CA ARG A 176 -9.01 -1.62 13.70
C ARG A 176 -9.93 -2.85 13.71
N GLY A 177 -10.15 -3.49 14.85
CA GLY A 177 -11.03 -4.66 14.95
C GLY A 177 -10.55 -5.90 14.21
N LEU A 178 -9.23 -6.09 14.06
CA LEU A 178 -8.65 -7.18 13.26
C LEU A 178 -8.78 -8.57 13.91
N ALA A 179 -9.13 -8.64 15.19
CA ALA A 179 -9.29 -9.89 15.93
C ALA A 179 -10.62 -10.62 15.62
N VAL A 180 -11.56 -9.96 14.96
CA VAL A 180 -12.81 -10.57 14.49
C VAL A 180 -12.57 -11.10 13.08
N PRO A 181 -12.96 -12.35 12.74
CA PRO A 181 -12.87 -12.84 11.37
C PRO A 181 -13.55 -11.83 10.44
N ALA A 182 -12.90 -11.49 9.33
CA ALA A 182 -13.56 -10.71 8.30
C ALA A 182 -14.87 -11.44 7.95
N ALA A 183 -16.01 -10.81 8.22
CA ALA A 183 -17.29 -11.37 7.83
C ALA A 183 -17.23 -11.47 6.30
N GLY A 184 -17.43 -12.68 5.76
CA GLY A 184 -17.56 -12.86 4.32
C GLY A 184 -18.66 -11.92 3.83
N GLY A 185 -18.28 -10.96 2.98
CA GLY A 185 -19.23 -10.11 2.25
C GLY A 185 -20.01 -10.92 1.23
#